data_AF-A0A4S5JQ18-F1
#
_entry.id   AF-A0A4S5JQ18-F1
#
_cell.length_a   1.000
_cell.length_b   1.000
_cell.length_c   1.000
_cell.angle_alpha   90.00
_cell.angle_beta   90.00
_cell.angle_gamma   90.00
#
_symmetry.space_group_name_H-M   'P 1'
#
loop_
_entity.id
_entity.type
_entity.pdbx_description
1 polymer ?
#
loop_
_entity_poly.entity_id
_entity_poly.type
_entity_poly.pdbx_seq_one_letter_code
_entity_poly.pdbx_strand_id
1 'polypeptide(L)'
;MSEIYHEASKPHERLMFNVAIFHFFVPAILFGTRNLWLIFSLSLLGSLIMIGSIAYKAHNSKDQTALVQAHWKLAWKRSLYLLGAYLVAAVIFGVGSFLLQAQADESMRFIQRSVLGWFALVPLSLTLIALIVLEGSALVQSRKGVMPSEMKL
;
A
#
# COMPACT_ATOMS: atom_id res chain seq x y z
N MET A 1 17.39 23.83 -9.98
CA MET A 1 16.44 23.98 -8.86
C MET A 1 15.15 23.19 -9.10
N SER A 2 14.52 23.32 -10.27
CA SER A 2 13.37 22.48 -10.69
C SER A 2 13.65 20.98 -10.65
N GLU A 3 14.87 20.56 -11.04
CA GLU A 3 15.29 19.15 -11.05
C GLU A 3 15.26 18.51 -9.65
N ILE A 4 15.73 19.21 -8.62
CA ILE A 4 15.73 18.70 -7.23
C ILE A 4 14.30 18.52 -6.71
N TYR A 5 13.39 19.43 -7.05
CA TYR A 5 11.98 19.34 -6.65
C TYR A 5 11.24 18.21 -7.38
N HIS A 6 11.63 17.94 -8.62
CA HIS A 6 11.15 16.77 -9.34
C HIS A 6 11.70 15.47 -8.74
N GLU A 7 12.98 15.41 -8.38
CA GLU A 7 13.54 14.25 -7.66
C GLU A 7 12.87 14.03 -6.30
N ALA A 8 12.44 15.09 -5.62
CA ALA A 8 11.70 15.04 -4.36
C ALA A 8 10.26 14.51 -4.54
N SER A 9 9.67 14.61 -5.74
CA SER A 9 8.32 14.08 -6.03
C SER A 9 8.30 12.59 -6.37
N LYS A 10 9.39 12.05 -6.92
CA LYS A 10 9.53 10.64 -7.28
C LYS A 10 9.11 9.62 -6.20
N PRO A 11 9.47 9.75 -4.91
CA PRO A 11 9.03 8.80 -3.89
C PRO A 11 7.50 8.73 -3.79
N HIS A 12 6.81 9.87 -3.88
CA HIS A 12 5.36 9.97 -3.80
C HIS A 12 4.68 9.42 -5.07
N GLU A 13 5.24 9.73 -6.25
CA GLU A 13 4.76 9.17 -7.52
C GLU A 13 4.85 7.65 -7.53
N ARG A 14 5.93 7.07 -6.98
CA ARG A 14 6.07 5.62 -6.86
C ARG A 14 5.04 4.99 -5.93
N LEU A 15 4.76 5.62 -4.79
CA LEU A 15 3.77 5.09 -3.86
C LEU A 15 2.35 5.21 -4.44
N MET A 16 2.01 6.32 -5.10
CA MET A 16 0.74 6.46 -5.82
C MET A 16 0.63 5.45 -6.96
N PHE A 17 1.68 5.24 -7.74
CA PHE A 17 1.71 4.25 -8.81
C PHE A 17 1.56 2.83 -8.26
N ASN A 18 2.20 2.52 -7.13
CA ASN A 18 2.01 1.25 -6.43
C ASN A 18 0.53 1.00 -6.11
N VAL A 19 -0.12 1.97 -5.48
CA VAL A 19 -1.54 1.91 -5.14
C VAL A 19 -2.41 1.76 -6.40
N ALA A 20 -2.19 2.59 -7.41
CA ALA A 20 -2.97 2.57 -8.65
C ALA A 20 -2.85 1.23 -9.40
N ILE A 21 -1.63 0.70 -9.54
CA ILE A 21 -1.41 -0.52 -10.31
C ILE A 21 -1.80 -1.75 -9.52
N PHE A 22 -1.25 -1.94 -8.33
CA PHE A 22 -1.39 -3.20 -7.61
C PHE A 22 -2.70 -3.32 -6.84
N HIS A 23 -3.36 -2.21 -6.49
CA HIS A 23 -4.62 -2.26 -5.72
C HIS A 23 -5.87 -1.90 -6.53
N PHE A 24 -5.72 -1.30 -7.73
CA PHE A 24 -6.85 -1.03 -8.61
C PHE A 24 -6.71 -1.75 -9.96
N PHE A 25 -5.64 -1.52 -10.71
CA PHE A 25 -5.50 -2.01 -12.09
C PHE A 25 -5.36 -3.54 -12.19
N VAL A 26 -4.46 -4.14 -11.41
CA VAL A 26 -4.25 -5.60 -11.38
C VAL A 26 -5.53 -6.34 -10.98
N PRO A 27 -6.22 -5.96 -9.87
CA PRO A 27 -7.52 -6.55 -9.55
C PRO A 27 -8.55 -6.35 -10.66
N ALA A 28 -8.63 -5.18 -11.30
CA ALA A 28 -9.61 -4.92 -12.35
C ALA A 28 -9.43 -5.84 -13.57
N ILE A 29 -8.19 -6.07 -14.02
CA ILE A 29 -7.91 -6.98 -15.15
C ILE A 29 -8.19 -8.43 -14.75
N LEU A 30 -7.75 -8.82 -13.55
CA LEU A 30 -7.86 -10.21 -13.11
C LEU A 30 -9.26 -10.59 -12.62
N PHE A 31 -10.14 -9.61 -12.39
CA PHE A 31 -11.52 -9.85 -11.94
C PHE A 31 -12.27 -10.84 -12.86
N GLY A 32 -12.04 -10.75 -14.18
CA GLY A 32 -12.64 -11.64 -15.17
C GLY A 32 -12.20 -13.12 -15.05
N THR A 33 -11.07 -13.40 -14.41
CA THR A 33 -10.53 -14.78 -14.26
C THR A 33 -11.25 -15.59 -13.20
N ARG A 34 -12.06 -14.95 -12.33
CA ARG A 34 -12.70 -15.55 -11.14
C ARG A 34 -11.73 -16.24 -10.18
N ASN A 35 -10.42 -16.02 -10.32
CA ASN A 35 -9.39 -16.59 -9.46
C ASN A 35 -8.93 -15.56 -8.44
N LEU A 36 -9.61 -15.55 -7.30
CA LEU A 36 -9.33 -14.62 -6.19
C LEU A 36 -7.90 -14.76 -5.66
N TRP A 37 -7.35 -15.98 -5.64
CA TRP A 37 -5.97 -16.22 -5.21
C TRP A 37 -4.96 -15.49 -6.09
N LEU A 38 -5.14 -15.52 -7.41
CA LEU A 38 -4.26 -14.78 -8.33
C LEU A 38 -4.35 -13.27 -8.12
N ILE A 39 -5.56 -12.74 -7.94
CA ILE A 39 -5.80 -11.32 -7.67
C ILE A 39 -5.00 -10.89 -6.43
N PHE A 40 -5.22 -11.55 -5.29
CA PHE A 40 -4.57 -11.16 -4.04
C PHE A 40 -3.06 -11.36 -4.06
N SER A 41 -2.60 -12.51 -4.58
CA SER A 41 -1.17 -12.85 -4.55
C SER A 41 -0.35 -11.90 -5.43
N LEU A 42 -0.82 -11.62 -6.64
CA LEU A 42 -0.08 -10.75 -7.56
C LEU A 42 -0.07 -9.29 -7.10
N SER A 43 -1.22 -8.80 -6.63
CA SER A 43 -1.34 -7.48 -6.02
C SER A 43 -0.43 -7.31 -4.81
N LEU A 44 -0.41 -8.30 -3.90
CA LEU A 44 0.42 -8.26 -2.70
C LEU A 44 1.90 -8.31 -3.05
N LEU A 45 2.33 -9.29 -3.85
CA LEU A 45 3.75 -9.46 -4.22
C LEU A 45 4.29 -8.23 -4.96
N GLY A 46 3.54 -7.74 -5.95
CA GLY A 46 3.92 -6.54 -6.68
C GLY A 46 4.04 -5.32 -5.78
N SER A 47 3.10 -5.16 -4.84
CA SER A 47 3.17 -4.07 -3.87
C SER A 47 4.36 -4.20 -2.91
N LEU A 48 4.67 -5.40 -2.43
CA LEU A 48 5.82 -5.63 -1.55
C LEU A 48 7.14 -5.31 -2.26
N ILE A 49 7.27 -5.66 -3.54
CA ILE A 49 8.45 -5.32 -4.35
C ILE A 49 8.61 -3.79 -4.46
N MET A 50 7.52 -3.08 -4.74
CA MET A 50 7.55 -1.61 -4.84
C MET A 50 7.89 -0.94 -3.51
N ILE A 51 7.27 -1.39 -2.42
CA ILE A 51 7.57 -0.92 -1.06
C ILE A 51 9.05 -1.19 -0.71
N GLY A 52 9.57 -2.38 -1.05
CA GLY A 52 10.97 -2.71 -0.87
C GLY A 52 11.91 -1.78 -1.65
N SER A 53 11.53 -1.39 -2.88
CA SER A 53 12.29 -0.42 -3.66
C SER A 53 12.32 0.99 -3.03
N ILE A 54 11.23 1.40 -2.36
CA ILE A 54 11.14 2.66 -1.62
C ILE A 54 12.01 2.59 -0.37
N ALA A 55 11.92 1.49 0.38
CA ALA A 55 12.75 1.24 1.55
C ALA A 55 14.25 1.32 1.21
N TYR A 56 14.65 0.61 0.15
CA TYR A 56 16.04 0.61 -0.29
C TYR A 56 16.56 2.01 -0.58
N LYS A 57 15.81 2.84 -1.33
CA LYS A 57 16.20 4.23 -1.61
C LYS A 57 16.13 5.16 -0.39
N ALA A 58 15.21 4.92 0.54
CA ALA A 58 15.11 5.69 1.77
C ALA A 58 16.30 5.48 2.71
N HIS A 59 16.91 4.30 2.69
CA HIS A 59 18.06 3.95 3.52
C HIS A 59 19.42 4.10 2.80
N ASN A 60 19.47 3.94 1.48
CA ASN A 60 20.69 4.05 0.69
C ASN A 60 20.74 5.41 -0.06
N SER A 61 21.20 6.45 0.65
CA SER A 61 21.13 7.84 0.19
C SER A 61 22.48 8.44 -0.23
N LYS A 62 23.38 7.60 -0.77
CA LYS A 62 24.63 8.13 -1.36
C LYS A 62 24.22 9.12 -2.46
N ASP A 63 24.69 10.36 -2.35
CA ASP A 63 24.51 11.46 -3.31
C ASP A 63 23.12 12.12 -3.39
N GLN A 64 22.21 11.90 -2.44
CA GLN A 64 20.92 12.60 -2.42
C GLN A 64 20.96 13.89 -1.59
N THR A 65 20.26 14.93 -2.07
CA THR A 65 20.04 16.16 -1.28
C THR A 65 19.17 15.87 -0.05
N ALA A 66 19.33 16.67 1.00
CA ALA A 66 18.56 16.52 2.25
C ALA A 66 17.04 16.54 2.01
N LEU A 67 16.56 17.39 1.08
CA LEU A 67 15.16 17.46 0.68
C LEU A 67 14.70 16.12 0.09
N VAL A 68 15.39 15.62 -0.94
CA VAL A 68 15.02 14.37 -1.63
C VAL A 68 15.02 13.21 -0.64
N GLN A 69 16.05 13.10 0.20
CA GLN A 69 16.14 12.05 1.22
C GLN A 69 14.98 12.12 2.22
N ALA A 70 14.58 13.32 2.66
CA ALA A 70 13.47 13.49 3.57
C ALA A 70 12.15 12.97 2.97
N HIS A 71 11.90 13.21 1.68
CA HIS A 71 10.73 12.68 0.98
C HIS A 71 10.75 11.15 0.81
N TRP A 72 11.92 10.56 0.55
CA TRP A 72 12.05 9.09 0.53
C TRP A 72 11.73 8.48 1.89
N LYS A 73 12.21 9.07 2.99
CA LYS A 73 11.89 8.62 4.35
C LYS A 73 10.41 8.79 4.69
N LEU A 74 9.78 9.89 4.24
CA LEU A 74 8.35 10.11 4.43
C LEU A 74 7.51 9.05 3.69
N ALA A 75 7.81 8.80 2.41
CA ALA A 75 7.12 7.78 1.61
C ALA A 75 7.34 6.36 2.17
N TRP A 76 8.52 6.08 2.72
CA TRP A 76 8.76 4.84 3.46
C TRP A 76 7.88 4.74 4.71
N LYS A 77 7.84 5.78 5.56
CA LYS A 77 7.00 5.79 6.75
C LYS A 77 5.52 5.58 6.42
N ARG A 78 5.04 6.15 5.31
CA ARG A 78 3.66 5.96 4.85
C ARG A 78 3.43 4.58 4.24
N SER A 79 4.42 4.00 3.57
CA SER A 79 4.40 2.59 3.15
C SER A 79 4.24 1.63 4.34
N LEU A 80 4.73 1.99 5.54
CA LEU A 80 4.50 1.19 6.74
C LEU A 80 3.01 1.12 7.14
N TYR A 81 2.20 2.13 6.82
CA TYR A 81 0.75 2.05 7.05
C TYR A 81 0.13 0.96 6.18
N LEU A 82 0.55 0.86 4.91
CA LEU A 82 0.10 -0.19 4.00
C LEU A 82 0.55 -1.58 4.48
N LEU A 83 1.80 -1.72 4.94
CA LEU A 83 2.29 -2.97 5.53
C LEU A 83 1.53 -3.34 6.81
N GLY A 84 1.24 -2.37 7.67
CA GLY A 84 0.42 -2.56 8.86
C GLY A 84 -0.99 -3.03 8.50
N ALA A 85 -1.61 -2.43 7.48
CA ALA A 85 -2.92 -2.85 6.99
C ALA A 85 -2.91 -4.28 6.45
N TYR A 86 -1.86 -4.68 5.71
CA TYR A 86 -1.68 -6.06 5.29
C TYR A 86 -1.56 -7.02 6.46
N LEU A 87 -0.79 -6.67 7.49
CA LEU A 87 -0.65 -7.49 8.68
C LEU A 87 -1.99 -7.65 9.41
N VAL A 88 -2.73 -6.56 9.61
CA VAL A 88 -4.06 -6.59 10.23
C VAL A 88 -5.03 -7.46 9.42
N ALA A 89 -5.07 -7.29 8.10
CA ALA A 89 -5.90 -8.11 7.21
C ALA A 89 -5.54 -9.60 7.31
N ALA A 90 -4.24 -9.93 7.29
CA ALA A 90 -3.74 -11.30 7.42
C ALA A 90 -4.10 -11.92 8.78
N VAL A 91 -4.02 -11.15 9.87
CA VAL A 91 -4.43 -11.61 11.21
C VAL A 91 -5.93 -11.86 11.27
N ILE A 92 -6.77 -10.93 10.78
CA ILE A 92 -8.24 -11.10 10.75
C ILE A 92 -8.60 -12.35 9.96
N PHE A 93 -8.06 -12.48 8.75
CA PHE A 93 -8.37 -13.62 7.88
C PHE A 93 -7.82 -14.93 8.44
N GLY A 94 -6.60 -14.93 9.00
CA GLY A 94 -5.95 -16.11 9.56
C GLY A 94 -6.67 -16.63 10.81
N VAL A 95 -6.93 -15.75 11.78
CA VAL A 95 -7.65 -16.10 13.01
C VAL A 95 -9.08 -16.52 12.69
N GLY A 96 -9.80 -15.77 11.85
CA GLY A 96 -11.16 -16.12 11.46
C GLY A 96 -11.21 -17.47 10.71
N SER A 97 -10.27 -17.72 9.80
CA SER A 97 -10.21 -18.99 9.07
C SER A 97 -9.89 -20.17 9.98
N PHE A 98 -9.05 -19.96 11.01
CA PHE A 98 -8.75 -20.95 12.03
C PHE A 98 -9.99 -21.30 12.86
N LEU A 99 -10.72 -20.29 13.36
CA LEU A 99 -11.96 -20.50 14.11
C LEU A 99 -13.03 -21.24 13.28
N LEU A 100 -13.10 -20.95 11.98
CA LEU A 100 -14.03 -21.60 11.05
C LEU A 100 -13.69 -23.08 10.77
N GLN A 101 -12.55 -23.61 11.22
CA GLN A 101 -12.28 -25.05 11.14
C GLN A 101 -13.18 -25.86 12.07
N ALA A 102 -13.70 -25.24 13.15
CA ALA A 102 -14.62 -25.89 14.08
C ALA A 102 -16.07 -26.01 13.53
N GLN A 103 -16.37 -25.41 12.37
CA GLN A 103 -17.67 -25.55 11.73
C GLN A 103 -17.82 -26.90 11.02
N ALA A 104 -18.84 -27.66 11.44
CA ALA A 104 -19.15 -28.98 10.92
C ALA A 104 -19.80 -28.93 9.53
N ASP A 105 -20.60 -27.89 9.25
CA ASP A 105 -21.26 -27.71 7.95
C ASP A 105 -20.30 -27.02 6.96
N GLU A 106 -19.98 -27.73 5.88
CA GLU A 106 -19.07 -27.22 4.85
C GLU A 106 -19.64 -26.04 4.06
N SER A 107 -20.95 -26.02 3.83
CA SER A 107 -21.63 -24.93 3.11
C SER A 107 -21.62 -23.66 3.95
N MET A 108 -21.92 -23.78 5.24
CA MET A 108 -21.85 -22.65 6.18
C MET A 108 -20.42 -22.12 6.29
N ARG A 109 -19.43 -23.01 6.37
CA ARG A 109 -18.00 -22.65 6.42
C ARG A 109 -17.56 -21.89 5.16
N PHE A 110 -18.03 -22.27 3.98
CA PHE A 110 -17.72 -21.58 2.73
C PHE A 110 -18.28 -20.14 2.70
N ILE A 111 -19.56 -19.98 3.08
CA ILE A 111 -20.21 -18.66 3.14
C ILE A 111 -19.49 -17.75 4.14
N GLN A 112 -19.23 -18.26 5.35
CA GLN A 112 -18.57 -17.49 6.41
C GLN A 112 -17.14 -17.08 6.04
N ARG A 113 -16.36 -17.96 5.38
CA ARG A 113 -15.02 -17.61 4.86
C ARG A 113 -15.08 -16.49 3.81
N SER A 114 -16.11 -16.52 2.97
CA SER A 114 -16.31 -15.49 1.95
C SER A 114 -16.61 -14.13 2.59
N VAL A 115 -17.49 -14.10 3.59
CA VAL A 115 -17.79 -12.88 4.38
C VAL A 115 -16.56 -12.37 5.13
N LEU A 116 -15.82 -13.27 5.79
CA LEU A 116 -14.57 -12.94 6.49
C LEU A 116 -13.55 -12.29 5.55
N GLY A 117 -13.44 -12.78 4.31
CA GLY A 117 -12.58 -12.18 3.29
C GLY A 117 -12.87 -10.70 3.05
N TRP A 118 -14.15 -10.32 2.96
CA TRP A 118 -14.53 -8.91 2.80
C TRP A 118 -14.16 -8.07 4.02
N PHE A 119 -14.40 -8.56 5.24
CA PHE A 119 -14.03 -7.85 6.47
C PHE A 119 -12.51 -7.67 6.61
N ALA A 120 -11.72 -8.66 6.19
CA ALA A 120 -10.27 -8.56 6.19
C ALA A 120 -9.76 -7.46 5.22
N LEU A 121 -10.51 -7.12 4.18
CA LEU A 121 -10.14 -6.07 3.23
C LEU A 121 -10.46 -4.65 3.71
N VAL A 122 -11.38 -4.47 4.68
CA VAL A 122 -11.81 -3.15 5.15
C VAL A 122 -10.64 -2.28 5.66
N PRO A 123 -9.75 -2.77 6.55
CA PRO A 123 -8.60 -1.97 7.00
C PRO A 123 -7.67 -1.56 5.85
N LEU A 124 -7.53 -2.44 4.84
CA LEU A 124 -6.74 -2.16 3.64
C LEU A 124 -7.36 -1.03 2.84
N SER A 125 -8.66 -1.09 2.55
CA SER A 125 -9.38 -0.04 1.81
C SER A 125 -9.28 1.33 2.49
N LEU A 126 -9.47 1.39 3.81
CA LEU A 126 -9.35 2.64 4.56
C LEU A 126 -7.93 3.22 4.48
N THR A 127 -6.92 2.36 4.59
CA THR A 127 -5.51 2.76 4.48
C THR A 127 -5.19 3.28 3.07
N LEU A 128 -5.70 2.63 2.02
CA LEU A 128 -5.51 3.08 0.64
C LEU A 128 -6.09 4.47 0.41
N ILE A 129 -7.31 4.73 0.90
CA ILE A 129 -7.94 6.06 0.79
C ILE A 129 -7.09 7.11 1.51
N ALA A 130 -6.67 6.84 2.75
CA ALA A 130 -5.82 7.75 3.51
C ALA A 130 -4.49 8.01 2.79
N LEU A 131 -3.86 6.98 2.22
CA LEU A 131 -2.61 7.11 1.47
C LEU A 131 -2.79 7.93 0.19
N ILE A 132 -3.87 7.74 -0.56
CA ILE A 132 -4.13 8.55 -1.77
C ILE A 132 -4.18 10.05 -1.42
N VAL A 133 -4.90 10.41 -0.35
CA VAL A 133 -5.01 11.81 0.10
C VAL A 133 -3.66 12.34 0.57
N LEU A 134 -2.98 11.60 1.45
CA LEU A 134 -1.69 11.99 2.02
C LEU A 134 -0.60 12.14 0.94
N GLU A 135 -0.52 11.19 0.01
CA GLU A 135 0.45 11.19 -1.07
C GLU A 135 0.15 12.27 -2.10
N GLY A 136 -1.12 12.50 -2.44
CA GLY A 136 -1.52 13.59 -3.33
C GLY A 136 -1.09 14.96 -2.80
N SER A 137 -1.34 15.23 -1.52
CA SER A 137 -0.91 16.49 -0.87
C SER A 137 0.61 16.62 -0.82
N ALA A 138 1.32 15.55 -0.45
CA ALA A 138 2.78 15.56 -0.38
C ALA A 138 3.45 15.72 -1.75
N LEU A 139 2.87 15.14 -2.80
CA LEU A 139 3.36 15.26 -4.18
C LEU A 139 3.33 16.71 -4.67
N VAL A 140 2.25 17.44 -4.40
CA VAL A 140 2.13 18.85 -4.79
C VAL A 140 3.12 19.71 -4.00
N GLN A 141 3.30 19.43 -2.71
CA GLN A 141 4.19 20.19 -1.83
C GLN A 141 5.67 19.89 -2.11
N SER A 142 6.05 18.66 -2.46
CA SER A 142 7.43 18.30 -2.82
C SER A 142 7.90 19.02 -4.08
N ARG A 143 7.00 19.20 -5.06
CA ARG A 143 7.27 19.96 -6.29
C ARG A 143 7.48 21.45 -6.04
N LYS A 144 7.05 21.96 -4.88
CA LYS A 144 7.31 23.32 -4.40
C LYS A 144 8.55 23.40 -3.50
N GLY A 145 9.23 22.28 -3.25
CA GLY A 145 10.41 22.23 -2.39
C GLY A 145 10.12 22.29 -0.89
N VAL A 146 8.87 22.07 -0.47
CA VAL A 146 8.48 22.13 0.95
C VAL A 146 8.99 20.89 1.68
N MET A 147 9.66 21.10 2.80
CA MET A 147 10.16 20.00 3.63
C MET A 147 9.01 19.23 4.29
N PRO A 148 9.12 17.90 4.48
CA PRO A 148 8.11 17.10 5.18
C PRO A 148 7.66 17.62 6.55
N SER A 149 8.54 18.30 7.28
CA SER A 149 8.24 18.89 8.61
C SER A 149 7.32 20.11 8.55
N GLU A 150 7.23 20.77 7.39
CA GLU A 150 6.47 22.00 7.18
C GLU A 150 5.19 21.76 6.37
N MET A 151 4.96 20.51 5.96
CA MET A 151 3.80 20.15 5.15
C MET A 151 2.50 20.34 5.93
N LYS A 152 1.51 20.90 5.23
CA LYS A 152 0.12 20.95 5.71
C LYS A 152 -0.68 19.88 5.00
N LEU A 153 -1.55 19.21 5.75
CA LEU A 153 -2.45 18.19 5.23
C LEU A 153 -3.54 18.84 4.38
#